data_AF-A0ABD5P8U8-F1
#
_entry.id   AF-A0ABD5P8U8-F1
#
_cell.length_a   1.000
_cell.length_b   1.000
_cell.length_c   1.000
_cell.angle_alpha   90.00
_cell.angle_beta   90.00
_cell.angle_gamma   90.00
#
_symmetry.space_group_name_H-M   'P 1'
#
loop_
_entity.id
_entity.type
_entity.pdbx_description
1 polymer ?
#
loop_
_entity_poly.entity_id
_entity_poly.type
_entity_poly.pdbx_seq_one_letter_code
_entity_poly.pdbx_strand_id
1 'polypeptide(L)' 'MQCTQCGHVSDWIGAESDWNPVGEGSAHSMYQCGQCGHAQHGR' A
#
# COMPACT_ATOMS: atom_id res chain seq x y z
N MET A 1 -6.20 -4.13 2.80
CA MET A 1 -5.80 -3.61 1.47
C MET A 1 -5.32 -4.76 0.59
N GLN A 2 -5.97 -4.97 -0.57
CA GLN A 2 -5.57 -6.00 -1.53
C GLN A 2 -4.70 -5.38 -2.64
N CYS A 3 -3.56 -5.99 -2.92
CA CYS A 3 -2.71 -5.61 -4.03
C CYS A 3 -3.34 -6.05 -5.35
N THR A 4 -3.54 -5.12 -6.26
CA THR A 4 -4.11 -5.39 -7.59
C THR A 4 -3.15 -6.14 -8.50
N GLN A 5 -1.84 -6.12 -8.22
CA GLN A 5 -0.82 -6.77 -9.03
C GLN A 5 -0.56 -8.22 -8.60
N CYS A 6 -0.28 -8.47 -7.32
CA CYS A 6 0.04 -9.82 -6.83
C CYS A 6 -1.12 -10.51 -6.11
N GLY A 7 -2.26 -9.84 -5.93
CA GLY A 7 -3.43 -10.37 -5.23
C GLY A 7 -3.25 -10.48 -3.71
N HIS A 8 -2.08 -10.11 -3.16
CA HIS A 8 -1.79 -10.17 -1.74
C HIS A 8 -2.75 -9.29 -0.95
N VAL A 9 -3.36 -9.86 0.09
CA VAL A 9 -4.28 -9.16 0.99
C VAL A 9 -3.56 -8.93 2.30
N SER A 10 -3.44 -7.68 2.72
CA SER A 10 -2.91 -7.31 4.03
C SER A 10 -4.00 -6.60 4.82
N ASP A 11 -4.13 -6.87 6.12
CA ASP A 11 -5.29 -6.42 6.89
C ASP A 11 -5.39 -4.90 7.09
N TRP A 12 -4.30 -4.14 7.06
CA TRP A 12 -4.39 -2.69 7.24
C TRP A 12 -3.16 -1.90 6.75
N ILE A 13 -3.16 -0.57 6.93
CA ILE A 13 -2.05 0.37 6.73
C ILE A 13 -1.67 0.96 8.10
N GLY A 14 -0.47 0.63 8.62
CA GLY A 14 0.00 0.89 9.98
C GLY A 14 1.42 0.34 10.17
N ALA A 15 1.95 0.35 11.41
CA ALA A 15 3.35 -0.02 11.68
C ALA A 15 3.70 -1.48 11.33
N GLU A 16 2.69 -2.37 11.26
CA GLU A 16 2.84 -3.79 10.92
C GLU A 16 2.34 -4.11 9.50
N SER A 17 2.10 -3.08 8.69
CA SER A 17 1.54 -3.28 7.36
C SER A 17 2.58 -3.62 6.34
N ASP A 18 2.26 -4.58 5.47
CA ASP A 18 2.96 -4.81 4.20
C ASP A 18 2.75 -3.66 3.19
N TRP A 19 2.31 -2.48 3.62
CA TRP A 19 2.03 -1.33 2.77
C TRP A 19 2.83 -0.14 3.25
N ASN A 20 3.88 0.19 2.50
CA ASN A 20 4.73 1.34 2.78
C ASN A 20 4.14 2.59 2.13
N PRO A 21 3.87 3.68 2.86
CA PRO A 21 3.41 4.92 2.25
C PRO A 21 4.47 5.47 1.29
N VAL A 22 4.05 5.77 0.06
CA VAL A 22 4.91 6.31 -1.01
C VAL A 22 4.29 7.59 -1.53
N GLY A 23 4.41 8.67 -0.77
CA GLY A 23 3.90 9.97 -1.18
C GLY A 23 3.87 10.96 -0.02
N GLU A 24 4.67 12.01 -0.12
CA GLU A 24 4.69 13.11 0.83
C GLU A 24 3.60 14.11 0.44
N GLY A 25 2.55 14.25 1.25
CA GLY A 25 1.54 15.32 1.10
C GLY A 25 0.15 14.86 0.67
N SER A 26 -0.71 14.73 1.67
CA SER A 26 -2.14 15.10 1.79
C SER A 26 -3.16 15.06 0.65
N ALA A 27 -2.83 14.72 -0.60
CA ALA A 27 -3.80 14.71 -1.71
C ALA A 27 -4.05 13.29 -2.25
N HIS A 28 -3.04 12.43 -2.28
CA HIS A 28 -3.15 11.07 -2.81
C HIS A 28 -2.19 10.15 -2.05
N SER A 29 -2.65 9.56 -0.95
CA SER A 29 -1.85 8.57 -0.22
C SER A 29 -1.68 7.32 -1.10
N MET A 30 -0.56 7.24 -1.81
CA MET A 30 -0.14 6.00 -2.46
C MET A 30 0.58 5.12 -1.45
N TYR A 31 0.39 3.82 -1.58
CA TYR A 31 1.01 2.81 -0.76
C TYR A 31 1.63 1.75 -1.64
N GLN A 32 2.87 1.39 -1.33
CA GLN A 32 3.63 0.36 -1.98
C GLN A 32 3.49 -0.96 -1.23
N CYS A 33 3.08 -2.01 -1.95
CA CYS A 33 3.04 -3.37 -1.45
C CYS A 33 4.46 -3.88 -1.18
N GLY A 34 4.76 -4.30 0.04
CA GLY A 34 6.04 -4.87 0.44
C GLY A 34 6.33 -6.23 -0.20
N GLN A 35 5.30 -6.95 -0.65
CA GLN A 35 5.46 -8.28 -1.25
C GLN A 35 5.90 -8.24 -2.73
N CYS A 36 5.51 -7.21 -3.48
CA CYS A 36 5.81 -7.12 -4.92
C CYS A 36 6.32 -5.76 -5.39
N GLY A 37 6.38 -4.76 -4.50
CA GLY A 37 6.81 -3.40 -4.84
C GLY A 37 5.75 -2.57 -5.58
N HIS A 38 4.54 -3.08 -5.78
CA HIS A 38 3.48 -2.36 -6.49
C HIS A 38 2.92 -1.20 -5.66
N ALA A 39 2.99 0.02 -6.20
CA ALA A 39 2.36 1.19 -5.60
C ALA A 39 0.93 1.37 -6.11
N GLN A 40 -0.02 1.57 -5.20
CA GLN A 40 -1.42 1.85 -5.52
C GLN A 40 -2.02 2.84 -4.50
N HIS A 41 -3.08 3.55 -4.89
CA HIS A 41 -3.78 4.45 -3.99
C HIS A 41 -4.48 3.70 -2.86
N GLY A 42 -4.31 4.19 -1.63
CA GLY A 42 -5.17 3.77 -0.52
C GLY A 42 -6.55 4.35 -0.73
N ARG A 43 -7.56 3.49 -0.59
CA ARG A 43 -8.96 3.85 -0.79
C ARG A 43 -9.59 4.29 0.52
#